data_AF-A0A2V9L938-F1
#
_entry.id   AF-A0A2V9L938-F1
#
_cell.length_a   1.000
_cell.length_b   1.000
_cell.length_c   1.000
_cell.angle_alpha   90.00
_cell.angle_beta   90.00
_cell.angle_gamma   90.00
#
_symmetry.space_group_name_H-M   'P 1'
#
loop_
_entity.id
_entity.type
_entity.pdbx_description
1 polymer ?
#
loop_
_entity_poly.entity_id
_entity_poly.type
_entity_poly.pdbx_seq_one_letter_code
_entity_poly.pdbx_strand_id
1 'polypeptide(L)' 'MSITTASPKASDAARRAQREKYAREALATLRLEDLAPTKEVLALANEYIEGRLEAKELTTAVRRLYGRR' A
#
# COMPACT_ATOMS: atom_id res chain seq x y z
N MET A 1 31.48 10.85 17.00
CA MET A 1 30.57 10.09 16.12
C MET A 1 29.14 10.38 16.57
N SER A 2 28.46 11.34 15.95
CA SER A 2 27.10 11.73 16.34
C SER A 2 26.10 10.78 15.66
N ILE A 3 25.62 9.79 16.41
CA ILE A 3 24.49 8.95 16.02
C ILE A 3 23.25 9.85 16.04
N THR A 4 22.89 10.39 14.88
CA THR A 4 21.64 11.11 14.70
C THR A 4 20.53 10.07 14.73
N THR A 5 19.91 9.88 15.90
CA THR A 5 18.72 9.04 16.04
C THR A 5 17.60 9.71 15.26
N ALA A 6 17.26 9.16 14.10
CA ALA A 6 16.10 9.60 13.34
C ALA A 6 14.87 9.58 14.27
N SER A 7 14.21 10.73 14.41
CA SER A 7 13.01 10.83 15.25
C SER A 7 11.96 9.83 14.74
N PRO A 8 11.20 9.14 15.61
CA PRO A 8 10.19 8.14 15.21
C PRO A 8 9.25 8.64 14.11
N LYS A 9 8.83 9.92 14.19
CA LYS A 9 8.00 10.59 13.18
C LYS A 9 8.61 10.62 11.78
N ALA A 10 9.92 10.82 11.67
CA ALA A 10 10.63 10.78 10.39
C ALA A 10 10.68 9.36 9.82
N SER A 11 10.80 8.36 10.69
CA SER A 11 10.77 6.95 10.27
C SER A 11 9.39 6.50 9.79
N ASP A 12 8.32 6.98 10.42
CA ASP A 12 6.94 6.68 10.01
C ASP A 12 6.59 7.36 8.68
N ALA A 13 7.02 8.61 8.49
CA ALA A 13 6.86 9.32 7.22
C ALA A 13 7.60 8.62 6.07
N ALA A 14 8.84 8.16 6.31
CA ALA A 14 9.61 7.42 5.31
C ALA A 14 8.94 6.08 4.95
N ARG A 15 8.43 5.35 5.95
CA ARG A 15 7.68 4.10 5.73
C ARG A 15 6.39 4.36 4.94
N ARG A 16 5.64 5.40 5.27
CA ARG A 16 4.45 5.80 4.53
C ARG A 16 4.77 6.12 3.07
N ALA A 17 5.80 6.94 2.83
CA ALA A 17 6.21 7.31 1.47
C ALA A 17 6.64 6.07 0.65
N GLN A 18 7.32 5.13 1.29
CA GLN A 18 7.69 3.86 0.65
C GLN A 18 6.46 3.02 0.29
N ARG A 19 5.49 2.91 1.20
CA ARG A 19 4.23 2.18 0.95
C ARG A 19 3.39 2.86 -0.14
N GLU A 20 3.35 4.19 -0.16
CA GLU A 20 2.68 4.98 -1.21
C GLU A 20 3.29 4.73 -2.58
N LYS A 21 4.63 4.72 -2.67
CA LYS A 21 5.33 4.38 -3.92
C LYS A 21 4.92 3.01 -4.43
N TYR A 22 4.97 1.99 -3.58
CA TYR A 22 4.58 0.62 -3.97
C TYR A 22 3.11 0.52 -4.38
N ALA A 23 2.20 1.15 -3.63
CA ALA A 23 0.79 1.16 -3.97
C ALA A 23 0.54 1.85 -5.33
N ARG A 24 1.23 2.96 -5.60
CA ARG A 24 1.11 3.69 -6.88
C ARG A 24 1.63 2.88 -8.06
N GLU A 25 2.76 2.21 -7.90
CA GLU A 25 3.33 1.32 -8.93
C GLU A 25 2.35 0.18 -9.25
N ALA A 26 1.82 -0.50 -8.23
CA ALA A 26 0.85 -1.58 -8.42
C ALA A 26 -0.44 -1.11 -9.11
N LEU A 27 -1.00 0.03 -8.70
CA LEU A 27 -2.19 0.61 -9.33
C LEU A 27 -1.91 1.08 -10.77
N ALA A 28 -0.69 1.53 -11.06
CA ALA A 28 -0.28 1.90 -12.41
C ALA A 28 -0.20 0.67 -13.33
N THR A 29 0.33 -0.46 -12.84
CA THR A 29 0.33 -1.73 -13.59
C THR A 29 -1.08 -2.16 -13.96
N LEU A 30 -2.04 -2.09 -13.03
CA LEU A 30 -3.44 -2.43 -13.32
C LEU A 30 -4.04 -1.55 -14.42
N ARG A 31 -3.74 -0.24 -14.41
CA ARG A 31 -4.19 0.68 -15.46
C ARG A 31 -3.57 0.37 -16.83
N LEU A 32 -2.31 -0.08 -16.88
CA LEU A 32 -1.66 -0.49 -18.14
C LEU A 32 -2.30 -1.74 -18.73
N GLU A 33 -2.89 -2.59 -17.89
CA GLU A 33 -3.63 -3.78 -18.30
C GLU A 33 -5.12 -3.48 -18.62
N ASP A 34 -5.51 -2.20 -18.69
CA ASP A 34 -6.90 -1.73 -18.82
C ASP A 34 -7.83 -2.25 -17.69
N LEU A 35 -7.25 -2.69 -16.58
CA LEU A 35 -7.96 -3.11 -15.39
C LEU A 35 -8.17 -1.90 -14.47
N ALA A 36 -9.40 -1.40 -14.45
CA ALA A 36 -9.80 -0.41 -13.45
C ALA A 36 -9.84 -1.06 -12.05
N PRO A 37 -9.01 -0.62 -11.08
CA PRO A 37 -9.11 -1.11 -9.72
C PRO A 37 -10.48 -0.77 -9.13
N THR A 38 -11.11 -1.72 -8.44
CA THR A 38 -12.41 -1.42 -7.80
C THR A 38 -12.24 -0.47 -6.62
N LYS A 39 -13.33 0.15 -6.18
CA LYS A 39 -13.33 1.05 -5.01
C LYS A 39 -12.82 0.34 -3.76
N GLU A 40 -13.12 -0.95 -3.60
CA GLU A 40 -12.65 -1.78 -2.51
C GLU A 40 -11.14 -1.99 -2.54
N VAL A 41 -10.56 -2.23 -3.72
CA VAL A 41 -9.10 -2.35 -3.89
C VAL A 41 -8.39 -1.03 -3.56
N LEU A 42 -8.95 0.09 -4.00
CA LEU A 42 -8.42 1.43 -3.68
C LEU A 42 -8.48 1.72 -2.18
N ALA A 43 -9.57 1.34 -1.50
CA ALA A 43 -9.69 1.49 -0.05
C ALA A 43 -8.63 0.64 0.70
N LEU A 44 -8.44 -0.62 0.31
CA LEU A 44 -7.41 -1.48 0.90
C LEU A 44 -5.99 -0.96 0.66
N ALA A 45 -5.71 -0.40 -0.52
CA ALA A 45 -4.43 0.24 -0.82
C ALA A 45 -4.18 1.46 0.09
N ASN A 46 -5.21 2.27 0.37
CA ASN A 46 -5.08 3.38 1.32
C ASN A 46 -4.78 2.89 2.74
N GLU A 47 -5.48 1.85 3.24
CA GLU A 47 -5.18 1.29 4.56
C GLU A 47 -3.74 0.75 4.66
N TYR A 48 -3.21 0.20 3.56
CA TYR A 48 -1.79 -0.17 3.47
C TYR A 48 -0.87 1.05 3.55
N ILE A 49 -1.13 2.12 2.79
CA ILE A 49 -0.34 3.36 2.81
C ILE A 49 -0.32 3.97 4.22
N GLU A 50 -1.48 4.02 4.88
CA GLU A 50 -1.64 4.49 6.25
C GLU A 50 -0.98 3.58 7.29
N GLY A 51 -0.54 2.38 6.89
CA GLY A 51 0.09 1.40 7.76
C GLY A 51 -0.87 0.68 8.70
N ARG A 52 -2.18 0.74 8.42
CA ARG A 52 -3.22 0.02 9.15
C ARG A 52 -3.42 -1.40 8.62
N LEU A 53 -2.84 -1.70 7.47
CA LEU A 53 -2.89 -3.00 6.80
C LEU A 53 -1.48 -3.39 6.34
N GLU A 54 -1.09 -4.64 6.61
CA GLU A 54 0.18 -5.17 6.10
C GLU A 54 0.05 -5.71 4.67
N ALA A 55 1.16 -5.78 3.93
CA ALA A 55 1.16 -6.20 2.52
C ALA A 55 0.54 -7.61 2.31
N LYS A 56 0.76 -8.53 3.26
CA LYS A 56 0.19 -9.89 3.23
C LYS A 56 -1.33 -9.88 3.43
N GLU A 57 -1.83 -8.98 4.27
CA GLU A 57 -3.26 -8.81 4.55
C GLU A 57 -3.96 -8.15 3.37
N LEU A 58 -3.34 -7.12 2.77
CA LEU A 58 -3.77 -6.52 1.51
C LEU A 58 -3.93 -7.58 0.41
N THR A 59 -2.88 -8.39 0.20
CA THR A 59 -2.90 -9.46 -0.82
C THR A 59 -4.03 -10.46 -0.58
N THR A 60 -4.23 -10.85 0.68
CA THR A 60 -5.29 -11.78 1.08
C THR A 60 -6.68 -11.17 0.88
N ALA A 61 -6.87 -9.91 1.24
CA ALA A 61 -8.12 -9.19 1.09
C ALA A 61 -8.50 -9.01 -0.39
N VAL A 62 -7.53 -8.63 -1.23
CA VAL A 62 -7.70 -8.53 -2.68
C VAL A 62 -8.06 -9.90 -3.28
N ARG A 63 -7.34 -10.98 -2.93
CA ARG A 63 -7.68 -12.33 -3.40
C ARG A 63 -9.09 -12.76 -3.00
N ARG A 64 -9.54 -12.42 -1.79
CA ARG A 64 -10.92 -12.73 -1.33
C ARG A 64 -11.98 -11.94 -2.10
N LEU A 65 -11.69 -10.69 -2.49
CA LEU A 65 -12.59 -9.88 -3.31
C LEU A 65 -12.80 -10.49 -4.70
N TYR A 66 -11.71 -10.93 -5.34
CA TYR A 66 -11.78 -11.48 -6.70
C TYR A 66 -12.10 -12.98 -6.76
N GLY A 67 -11.77 -13.77 -5.74
CA GLY A 67 -12.14 -15.18 -5.65
C GLY A 67 -13.58 -15.45 -5.23
N ARG A 68 -14.37 -14.40 -4.93
CA ARG A 68 -15.81 -14.47 -4.64
C ARG A 68 -16.69 -14.19 -5.87
N ARG A 69 -16.10 -13.91 -7.03
CA ARG A 69 -16.79 -13.76 -8.31
C ARG A 69 -16.61 -15.02 -9.14
#